data_AF-A0A730N838-F1
#
_entry.id   AF-A0A730N838-F1
#
_cell.length_a   1.000
_cell.length_b   1.000
_cell.length_c   1.000
_cell.angle_alpha   90.00
_cell.angle_beta   90.00
_cell.angle_gamma   90.00
#
_symmetry.space_group_name_H-M   'P 1'
#
loop_
_entity.id
_entity.type
_entity.pdbx_description
1 polymer ?
#
loop_
_entity_poly.entity_id
_entity_poly.type
_entity_poly.pdbx_seq_one_letter_code
_entity_poly.pdbx_strand_id
1 'polypeptide(L)'
;MKSEILSVKEKIGYGMGDAASHIIFDNVMLYMMFFYTDIFGIPAGFVGTMFLLARALDAISDPCMGLLADRTRSRWGKFRPWVLFGALP
;
A
#
# COMPACT_ATOMS: atom_id res chain seq x y z
N MET A 1 -11.25 29.26 -7.94
CA MET A 1 -10.96 27.82 -7.78
C MET A 1 -12.23 27.05 -8.11
N LYS A 2 -12.33 26.47 -9.33
CA LYS A 2 -13.43 25.55 -9.63
C LYS A 2 -13.17 24.29 -8.82
N SER A 3 -14.08 23.97 -7.91
CA SER A 3 -14.13 22.65 -7.28
C SER A 3 -14.54 21.68 -8.39
N GLU A 4 -13.57 21.01 -9.01
CA GLU A 4 -13.82 19.88 -9.92
C GLU A 4 -14.32 18.73 -9.03
N ILE A 5 -15.64 18.72 -8.79
CA ILE A 5 -16.31 17.67 -8.02
C ILE A 5 -16.26 16.42 -8.89
N LEU A 6 -15.42 15.45 -8.50
CA LEU A 6 -15.26 14.17 -9.19
C LEU A 6 -16.60 13.50 -9.42
N SER A 7 -16.81 12.98 -10.64
CA SER A 7 -18.04 12.28 -10.98
C SER A 7 -18.19 11.01 -10.14
N VAL A 8 -19.43 10.64 -9.79
CA VAL A 8 -19.72 9.41 -9.04
C VAL A 8 -19.12 8.18 -9.74
N LYS A 9 -19.05 8.20 -11.08
CA LYS A 9 -18.40 7.13 -11.87
C LYS A 9 -16.89 7.07 -11.65
N GLU A 10 -16.20 8.20 -11.58
CA GLU A 10 -14.76 8.25 -11.29
C GLU A 10 -14.47 7.82 -9.86
N LYS A 11 -15.34 8.20 -8.91
CA LYS A 11 -15.21 7.79 -7.51
C LYS A 11 -15.39 6.28 -7.33
N ILE A 12 -16.38 5.69 -8.03
CA ILE A 12 -16.60 4.24 -8.03
C ILE A 12 -15.47 3.52 -8.78
N GLY A 13 -15.05 4.02 -9.95
CA GLY A 13 -13.97 3.42 -10.73
C GLY A 13 -12.63 3.42 -9.99
N TYR A 14 -12.29 4.55 -9.34
CA TYR A 14 -11.10 4.65 -8.51
C TYR A 14 -11.20 3.73 -7.28
N GLY A 15 -12.33 3.75 -6.57
CA GLY A 15 -12.54 2.88 -5.41
C GLY A 15 -12.52 1.39 -5.75
N MET A 16 -13.02 1.00 -6.93
CA MET A 16 -12.98 -0.39 -7.39
C MET A 16 -11.56 -0.83 -7.77
N GLY A 17 -10.76 0.05 -8.37
CA GLY A 17 -9.34 -0.23 -8.64
C GLY A 17 -8.50 -0.34 -7.36
N ASP A 18 -8.76 0.54 -6.38
CA ASP A 18 -8.14 0.49 -5.06
C ASP A 18 -8.51 -0.80 -4.31
N ALA A 19 -9.81 -1.15 -4.29
CA ALA A 19 -10.29 -2.39 -3.69
C ALA A 19 -9.66 -3.64 -4.32
N ALA A 20 -9.56 -3.70 -5.65
CA ALA A 20 -8.92 -4.83 -6.34
C ALA A 20 -7.45 -5.00 -5.92
N SER A 21 -6.72 -3.90 -5.78
CA SER A 21 -5.31 -3.90 -5.37
C SER A 21 -5.15 -4.35 -3.91
N HIS A 22 -6.01 -3.83 -3.02
CA HIS A 22 -6.04 -4.22 -1.62
C HIS A 22 -6.41 -5.69 -1.40
N ILE A 23 -7.38 -6.22 -2.16
CA ILE A 23 -7.79 -7.63 -2.07
C ILE A 23 -6.61 -8.57 -2.39
N ILE A 24 -5.81 -8.25 -3.40
CA ILE A 24 -4.64 -9.05 -3.77
C ILE A 24 -3.59 -8.98 -2.65
N PHE A 25 -3.29 -7.78 -2.16
CA PHE A 25 -2.31 -7.57 -1.10
C PHE A 25 -2.69 -8.31 0.19
N ASP A 26 -3.93 -8.15 0.65
CA ASP A 26 -4.42 -8.80 1.87
C ASP A 26 -4.43 -10.33 1.72
N ASN A 27 -4.80 -10.84 0.54
CA ASN A 27 -4.80 -12.27 0.27
C ASN A 27 -3.37 -12.85 0.32
N VAL A 28 -2.40 -12.18 -0.30
CA VAL A 28 -0.98 -12.58 -0.25
C VAL A 28 -0.47 -12.55 1.18
N MET A 29 -0.82 -11.52 1.96
CA MET A 29 -0.40 -11.41 3.37
C MET A 29 -0.94 -12.55 4.24
N LEU A 30 -2.21 -12.91 4.04
CA LEU A 30 -2.85 -14.02 4.77
C LEU A 30 -2.24 -15.37 4.36
N TYR A 31 -1.98 -15.57 3.08
CA TYR A 31 -1.28 -16.76 2.59
C TYR A 31 0.15 -16.84 3.14
N MET A 32 0.86 -15.72 3.22
CA MET A 32 2.23 -15.67 3.73
C MET A 32 2.30 -16.03 5.22
N MET A 33 1.31 -15.63 6.02
CA MET A 33 1.19 -16.06 7.42
C MET A 33 1.03 -17.59 7.51
N PHE A 34 0.10 -18.16 6.74
CA PHE A 34 -0.12 -19.61 6.67
C PHE A 34 1.12 -20.37 6.20
N PHE A 35 1.82 -19.84 5.19
CA PHE A 35 3.03 -20.45 4.65
C PHE A 35 4.15 -20.52 5.70
N TYR A 36 4.35 -19.47 6.50
CA TYR A 36 5.40 -19.47 7.52
C TYR A 36 5.07 -20.36 8.72
N THR A 37 3.81 -20.50 9.12
CA THR A 37 3.41 -21.35 10.25
C THR A 37 3.30 -22.82 9.85
N ASP A 38 2.67 -23.12 8.71
CA ASP A 38 2.22 -24.49 8.40
C ASP A 38 3.15 -25.22 7.43
N ILE A 39 3.86 -24.50 6.55
CA ILE A 39 4.80 -25.10 5.58
C ILE A 39 6.22 -25.06 6.12
N PHE A 40 6.66 -23.93 6.67
CA PHE A 40 7.99 -23.80 7.27
C PHE A 40 8.06 -24.29 8.72
N GLY A 41 6.92 -24.48 9.39
CA GLY A 41 6.86 -24.98 10.77
C GLY A 41 7.42 -24.00 11.82
N ILE A 42 7.49 -22.70 11.49
CA ILE A 42 7.99 -21.69 12.43
C ILE A 42 6.93 -21.49 13.53
N PRO A 43 7.32 -21.46 14.81
CA PRO A 43 6.39 -21.19 15.91
C PRO A 43 5.63 -19.87 15.67
N ALA A 44 4.31 -19.90 15.84
CA ALA A 44 3.44 -18.75 15.60
C ALA A 44 3.86 -17.49 16.37
N GLY A 45 4.50 -17.65 17.54
CA GLY A 45 5.05 -16.53 18.31
C GLY A 45 6.15 -15.76 17.57
N PHE A 46 7.01 -16.43 16.80
CA PHE A 46 8.09 -15.80 16.06
C PHE A 46 7.58 -15.16 14.75
N VAL A 47 6.62 -15.80 14.10
CA VAL A 47 5.92 -15.20 12.94
C VAL A 47 5.16 -13.94 13.37
N GLY A 48 4.48 -13.98 14.52
CA GLY A 48 3.77 -12.83 15.09
C GLY A 48 4.68 -11.65 15.39
N THR A 49 5.87 -11.87 15.97
CA THR A 49 6.84 -10.80 16.21
C THR A 49 7.41 -10.25 14.90
N MET A 50 7.64 -11.09 13.89
CA MET A 50 8.10 -10.66 12.56
C MET A 50 7.07 -9.77 11.87
N PHE A 51 5.78 -10.15 11.89
CA PHE A 51 4.70 -9.31 11.38
C PHE A 51 4.56 -8.01 12.19
N LEU A 52 4.71 -8.06 13.51
CA LEU A 52 4.64 -6.87 14.35
C LEU A 52 5.76 -5.87 14.03
N LEU A 53 6.99 -6.36 13.80
CA LEU A 53 8.12 -5.53 13.36
C LEU A 53 7.88 -4.96 11.96
N ALA A 54 7.40 -5.77 11.02
CA ALA A 54 7.07 -5.29 9.67
C ALA A 54 6.04 -4.16 9.73
N ARG A 55 4.97 -4.33 10.51
CA ARG A 55 3.93 -3.30 10.68
C ARG A 55 4.43 -2.05 11.38
N ALA A 56 5.36 -2.18 12.33
CA ALA A 56 5.99 -1.03 12.96
C ALA A 56 6.84 -0.23 11.96
N LEU A 57 7.54 -0.90 11.05
CA LEU A 57 8.28 -0.25 9.96
C LEU A 57 7.33 0.40 8.96
N ASP A 58 6.25 -0.27 8.57
CA ASP A 58 5.21 0.28 7.68
C ASP A 58 4.60 1.55 8.30
N ALA A 59 4.28 1.51 9.60
CA ALA A 59 3.70 2.65 10.32
C ALA A 59 4.60 3.89 10.35
N ILE A 60 5.92 3.74 10.19
CA ILE A 60 6.87 4.85 10.08
C ILE A 60 7.06 5.23 8.60
N SER A 61 7.16 4.23 7.73
CA SER A 61 7.42 4.40 6.30
C SER A 61 6.26 5.10 5.62
N ASP A 62 5.01 4.78 5.94
CA ASP A 62 3.82 5.35 5.30
C ASP A 62 3.71 6.87 5.53
N PRO A 63 3.85 7.41 6.76
CA PRO A 63 3.91 8.87 6.97
C PRO A 63 5.14 9.51 6.35
N CYS A 64 6.31 8.87 6.40
CA CYS A 64 7.52 9.37 5.73
C CYS A 64 7.28 9.54 4.23
N MET A 65 6.61 8.56 3.61
CA MET A 65 6.28 8.59 2.20
C MET A 65 5.20 9.61 1.88
N GLY A 66 4.20 9.78 2.76
CA GLY A 66 3.23 10.86 2.68
C GLY A 66 3.89 12.24 2.70
N LEU A 67 4.85 12.47 3.61
CA LEU A 67 5.59 13.72 3.73
C LEU A 67 6.51 13.98 2.53
N LEU A 68 7.16 12.94 2.02
CA LEU A 68 7.97 13.01 0.79
C LEU A 68 7.09 13.35 -0.41
N ALA A 69 5.99 12.62 -0.60
CA ALA A 69 5.01 12.86 -1.67
C ALA A 69 4.44 14.28 -1.63
N ASP A 70 4.12 14.79 -0.44
CA ASP A 70 3.60 16.15 -0.25
C ASP A 70 4.64 17.25 -0.54
N ARG A 71 5.92 16.98 -0.29
CA ARG A 71 7.03 17.90 -0.57
C ARG A 71 7.53 17.82 -2.02
N THR A 72 7.25 16.74 -2.76
CA THR A 72 7.57 16.66 -4.20
C THR A 72 6.68 17.59 -5.03
N ARG A 73 7.21 18.77 -5.38
CA ARG A 73 6.64 19.64 -6.43
C ARG A 73 7.26 19.29 -7.79
N SER A 74 6.67 18.31 -8.48
CA SER A 74 7.03 17.97 -9.87
C SER A 74 6.13 18.66 -10.89
N ARG A 75 6.68 18.91 -12.09
CA ARG A 75 6.02 19.55 -13.24
C ARG A 75 4.80 18.77 -13.78
N TRP A 76 4.63 17.49 -13.39
CA TRP A 76 3.53 16.60 -13.81
C TRP A 76 2.50 16.31 -12.69
N GLY A 77 2.60 16.98 -11.55
CA GLY A 77 1.71 16.78 -10.38
C GLY A 77 2.39 16.03 -9.22
N LYS A 78 1.79 16.05 -8.02
CA LYS A 78 2.37 15.48 -6.78
C LYS A 78 2.53 13.95 -6.81
N PHE A 79 1.54 13.21 -7.33
CA PHE A 79 1.49 11.74 -7.25
C PHE A 79 1.96 11.00 -8.51
N ARG A 80 1.91 11.64 -9.68
CA ARG A 80 2.21 10.98 -10.96
C ARG A 80 3.65 10.49 -11.11
N PRO A 81 4.70 11.21 -10.62
CA PRO A 81 6.07 10.72 -10.69
C PRO A 81 6.29 9.46 -9.85
N TRP A 82 5.69 9.38 -8.66
CA TRP A 82 5.85 8.20 -7.78
C TRP A 82 5.21 6.95 -8.38
N VAL A 83 4.04 7.07 -8.99
CA VAL A 83 3.39 5.93 -9.67
C VAL A 83 4.15 5.52 -10.94
N LEU A 84 4.65 6.47 -11.73
CA LEU A 84 5.37 6.18 -12.98
C LEU A 84 6.78 5.62 -12.75
N PHE A 85 7.52 6.15 -11.77
CA PHE A 85 8.87 5.68 -11.46
C PHE A 85 8.89 4.48 -10.51
N GLY A 86 7.86 4.31 -9.67
CA GLY A 86 7.71 3.11 -8.84
C GLY A 86 7.14 1.90 -9.59
N ALA A 87 6.45 2.12 -10.72
CA ALA A 87 5.98 1.04 -11.61
C ALA A 87 7.03 0.58 -12.63
N LEU A 88 8.14 1.32 -12.77
CA LEU A 88 9.31 0.86 -13.51
C LEU A 88 10.17 0.03 -12.54
N PRO A 89 10.43 -1.26 -12.86
CA PRO A 89 11.12 -2.18 -11.96
C PRO A 89 12.60 -1.83 -11.76
#